data_AF-A0A0N8GND6-F1
#
_entry.id   AF-A0A0N8GND6-F1
#
_cell.length_a   1.000
_cell.length_b   1.000
_cell.length_c   1.000
_cell.angle_alpha   90.00
_cell.angle_beta   90.00
_cell.angle_gamma   90.00
#
_symmetry.space_group_name_H-M   'P 1'
#
loop_
_entity.id
_entity.type
_entity.pdbx_description
1 polymer ?
#
loop_
_entity_poly.entity_id
_entity_poly.type
_entity_poly.pdbx_seq_one_letter_code
_entity_poly.pdbx_strand_id
1 'polypeptide(L)'
;MKNKMFTRMLSALGLIAMLLAACAPAQTPPPATLAPTSTPLPTRQPTSTPLPTATLTPIPSVTPTQTQTPLPTPPDDAAKARLFAQGERPGYQYFLTIEFPEAIQGSYYAQVDQNKPYQCSPISDQKNRLYCYGRIPGYDKYFTFTLYDQQTDLEIYSTQFFVPLTIAVED
;
A
#
# COMPACT_ATOMS: atom_id res chain seq x y z
N MET A 1 -52.49 6.93 3.57
CA MET A 1 -51.46 7.24 4.59
C MET A 1 -50.04 7.17 3.99
N LYS A 2 -49.73 7.89 2.89
CA LYS A 2 -48.42 7.82 2.20
C LYS A 2 -47.59 9.12 2.27
N ASN A 3 -48.12 10.20 2.86
CA ASN A 3 -47.47 11.52 2.81
C ASN A 3 -46.64 11.89 4.04
N LYS A 4 -46.66 11.09 5.13
CA LYS A 4 -45.93 11.41 6.38
C LYS A 4 -44.49 10.87 6.42
N MET A 5 -44.13 9.93 5.55
CA MET A 5 -42.82 9.28 5.57
C MET A 5 -41.78 10.04 4.75
N PHE A 6 -42.19 10.70 3.66
CA PHE A 6 -41.30 11.46 2.78
C PHE A 6 -40.77 12.75 3.44
N THR A 7 -41.57 13.39 4.30
CA THR A 7 -41.16 14.61 5.02
C THR A 7 -40.10 14.35 6.09
N ARG A 8 -40.07 13.14 6.67
CA ARG A 8 -39.04 12.77 7.66
C ARG A 8 -37.67 12.53 7.03
N MET A 9 -37.63 12.10 5.77
CA MET A 9 -36.39 11.84 5.06
C MET A 9 -35.70 13.12 4.57
N LEU A 10 -36.47 14.16 4.17
CA LEU A 10 -35.90 15.47 3.82
C LEU A 10 -35.33 16.22 5.03
N SER A 11 -35.93 16.06 6.22
CA SER A 11 -35.45 16.72 7.44
C SER A 11 -34.10 16.16 7.93
N ALA A 12 -33.84 14.88 7.72
CA ALA A 12 -32.58 14.24 8.12
C ALA A 12 -31.40 14.64 7.21
N LEU A 13 -31.66 14.85 5.91
CA LEU A 13 -30.63 15.23 4.94
C LEU A 13 -30.17 16.69 5.14
N GLY A 14 -31.06 17.58 5.60
CA GLY A 14 -30.70 18.96 5.93
C GLY A 14 -29.77 19.10 7.14
N LEU A 15 -29.88 18.21 8.13
CA LEU A 15 -29.06 18.28 9.36
C LEU A 15 -27.61 17.84 9.11
N ILE A 16 -27.38 16.93 8.17
CA ILE A 16 -26.05 16.42 7.82
C ILE A 16 -25.24 17.45 7.03
N ALA A 17 -25.89 18.29 6.21
CA ALA A 17 -25.22 19.33 5.44
C ALA A 17 -24.67 20.49 6.31
N MET A 18 -25.20 20.72 7.51
CA MET A 18 -24.73 21.79 8.41
C MET A 18 -23.43 21.46 9.16
N LEU A 19 -22.98 20.21 9.19
CA LEU A 19 -21.80 19.79 9.99
C LEU A 19 -20.46 19.95 9.24
N LEU A 20 -20.45 20.25 7.95
CA LEU A 20 -19.20 20.33 7.14
C LEU A 20 -18.59 21.73 7.00
N ALA A 21 -19.16 22.79 7.60
CA ALA A 21 -18.71 24.18 7.39
C ALA A 21 -17.76 24.76 8.46
N ALA A 22 -17.34 23.98 9.46
CA ALA A 22 -16.66 24.53 10.65
C ALA A 22 -15.16 24.21 10.74
N CYS A 23 -14.39 24.43 9.67
CA CYS A 23 -12.93 24.38 9.74
C CYS A 23 -12.33 25.61 9.05
N ALA A 24 -12.12 26.67 9.82
CA ALA A 24 -11.33 27.84 9.40
C ALA A 24 -9.93 27.75 10.04
N PRO A 25 -8.84 27.97 9.28
CA PRO A 25 -7.48 27.95 9.81
C PRO A 25 -7.20 29.18 10.68
N ALA A 26 -6.65 28.95 11.87
CA ALA A 26 -6.21 30.01 12.78
C ALA A 26 -4.97 30.72 12.22
N GLN A 27 -5.05 32.05 12.05
CA GLN A 27 -3.91 32.88 11.65
C GLN A 27 -2.99 33.14 12.85
N THR A 28 -1.72 32.77 12.70
CA THR A 28 -0.65 33.05 13.65
C THR A 28 -0.26 34.54 13.61
N PRO A 29 -0.09 35.22 14.76
CA PRO A 29 0.37 36.61 14.79
C PRO A 29 1.82 36.76 14.30
N PRO A 30 2.17 37.89 13.67
CA PRO A 30 3.55 38.17 13.30
C PRO A 30 4.43 38.45 14.53
N PRO A 31 5.70 38.03 14.51
CA PRO A 31 6.64 38.26 15.62
C PRO A 31 7.04 39.74 15.73
N ALA A 32 7.13 40.21 16.98
CA ALA A 32 7.53 41.57 17.31
C ALA A 32 9.02 41.83 16.99
N THR A 33 9.28 42.92 16.25
CA THR A 33 10.63 43.38 15.90
C THR A 33 11.23 44.16 17.07
N LEU A 34 12.40 43.72 17.56
CA LEU A 34 13.15 44.42 18.61
C LEU A 34 13.95 45.59 18.03
N ALA A 35 13.99 46.70 18.78
CA ALA A 35 14.70 47.92 18.45
C ALA A 35 16.24 47.77 18.61
N PRO A 36 17.06 48.51 17.86
CA PRO A 36 18.51 48.41 17.94
C PRO A 36 19.07 49.08 19.21
N THR A 37 19.82 48.31 19.99
CA THR A 37 20.58 48.80 21.15
C THR A 37 21.92 49.35 20.68
N SER A 38 22.20 50.63 20.98
CA SER A 38 23.50 51.26 20.74
C SER A 38 24.58 50.58 21.59
N THR A 39 25.50 49.89 20.92
CA THR A 39 26.60 49.16 21.56
C THR A 39 27.80 50.10 21.70
N PRO A 40 28.44 50.21 22.88
CA PRO A 40 29.62 51.05 23.06
C PRO A 40 30.85 50.47 22.33
N LEU A 41 31.69 51.38 21.82
CA LEU A 41 32.88 51.07 21.03
C LEU A 41 34.00 50.52 21.94
N PRO A 42 34.52 49.29 21.69
CA PRO A 42 35.58 48.73 22.51
C PRO A 42 36.96 49.30 22.16
N THR A 43 37.67 49.74 23.18
CA THR A 43 39.08 50.16 23.13
C THR A 43 39.96 48.93 22.88
N ARG A 44 40.70 48.90 21.76
CA ARG A 44 41.61 47.79 21.44
C ARG A 44 42.90 47.91 22.24
N GLN A 45 43.10 47.00 23.19
CA GLN A 45 44.42 46.69 23.75
C GLN A 45 45.02 45.52 22.95
N PRO A 46 46.27 45.60 22.44
CA PRO A 46 46.89 44.50 21.74
C PRO A 46 47.25 43.38 22.73
N THR A 47 46.50 42.28 22.68
CA THR A 47 46.80 41.06 23.43
C THR A 47 47.61 40.11 22.55
N SER A 48 48.72 39.60 23.07
CA SER A 48 49.56 38.59 22.41
C SER A 48 48.71 37.38 22.02
N THR A 49 48.49 37.20 20.73
CA THR A 49 47.66 36.13 20.18
C THR A 49 48.43 34.80 20.29
N PRO A 50 47.90 33.78 20.98
CA PRO A 50 48.53 32.47 20.99
C PRO A 50 48.50 31.85 19.59
N LEU A 51 49.58 31.14 19.25
CA LEU A 51 49.76 30.48 17.96
C LEU A 51 48.61 29.49 17.70
N PRO A 52 48.04 29.41 16.47
CA PRO A 52 46.92 28.54 16.19
C PRO A 52 47.29 27.06 16.41
N THR A 53 46.58 26.41 17.33
CA THR A 53 46.66 24.97 17.54
C THR A 53 45.99 24.26 16.35
N ALA A 54 46.73 23.36 15.69
CA ALA A 54 46.21 22.56 14.58
C ALA A 54 44.98 21.77 15.06
N THR A 55 43.81 22.12 14.54
CA THR A 55 42.55 21.42 14.80
C THR A 55 42.53 20.18 13.94
N LEU A 56 42.44 19.00 14.57
CA LEU A 56 42.33 17.73 13.85
C LEU A 56 41.02 17.69 13.08
N THR A 57 41.11 17.60 11.77
CA THR A 57 39.96 17.45 10.86
C THR A 57 39.24 16.13 11.18
N PRO A 58 37.92 16.13 11.42
CA PRO A 58 37.19 14.88 11.65
C PRO A 58 37.26 14.00 10.39
N ILE A 59 37.65 12.74 10.60
CA ILE A 59 37.66 11.72 9.55
C ILE A 59 36.22 11.49 9.09
N PRO A 60 35.94 11.42 7.77
CA PRO A 60 34.60 11.14 7.28
C PRO A 60 34.10 9.80 7.83
N SER A 61 32.96 9.84 8.52
CA SER A 61 32.28 8.65 9.03
C SER A 61 31.82 7.81 7.85
N VAL A 62 32.17 6.52 7.87
CA VAL A 62 31.79 5.57 6.82
C VAL A 62 30.26 5.47 6.83
N THR A 63 29.63 5.97 5.77
CA THR A 63 28.18 5.85 5.60
C THR A 63 27.84 4.36 5.49
N PRO A 64 26.88 3.83 6.27
CA PRO A 64 26.51 2.43 6.16
C PRO A 64 26.05 2.15 4.73
N THR A 65 26.78 1.28 4.03
CA THR A 65 26.37 0.75 2.74
C THR A 65 25.04 0.03 2.95
N GLN A 66 24.00 0.44 2.23
CA GLN A 66 22.72 -0.27 2.28
C GLN A 66 22.97 -1.73 1.88
N THR A 67 22.75 -2.64 2.83
CA THR A 67 22.75 -4.08 2.56
C THR A 67 21.62 -4.33 1.57
N GLN A 68 21.98 -4.65 0.31
CA GLN A 68 20.99 -5.11 -0.66
C GLN A 68 20.34 -6.37 -0.08
N THR A 69 19.06 -6.27 0.28
CA THR A 69 18.26 -7.44 0.62
C THR A 69 18.23 -8.31 -0.63
N PRO A 70 18.58 -9.61 -0.56
CA PRO A 70 18.55 -10.47 -1.74
C PRO A 70 17.17 -10.39 -2.38
N LEU A 71 17.14 -10.17 -3.70
CA LEU A 71 15.93 -10.25 -4.49
C LEU A 71 15.31 -11.63 -4.23
N PRO A 72 14.01 -11.73 -3.91
CA PRO A 72 13.37 -13.02 -3.72
C PRO A 72 13.54 -13.81 -5.02
N THR A 73 14.40 -14.84 -4.98
CA THR A 73 14.46 -15.82 -6.06
C THR A 73 13.08 -16.47 -6.11
N PRO A 74 12.39 -16.49 -7.28
CA PRO A 74 11.20 -17.30 -7.44
C PRO A 74 11.56 -18.70 -6.94
N PRO A 75 10.72 -19.36 -6.11
CA PRO A 75 11.04 -20.71 -5.69
C PRO A 75 11.24 -21.54 -6.96
N ASP A 76 12.37 -22.24 -7.09
CA ASP A 76 12.66 -23.14 -8.23
C ASP A 76 11.51 -24.15 -8.46
N ASP A 77 10.70 -24.33 -7.41
CA ASP A 77 9.53 -25.18 -7.33
C ASP A 77 8.19 -24.47 -7.59
N ALA A 78 8.16 -23.22 -8.07
CA ALA A 78 6.91 -22.54 -8.47
C ALA A 78 6.14 -23.35 -9.52
N ALA A 79 6.84 -24.14 -10.34
CA ALA A 79 6.27 -25.10 -11.27
C ALA A 79 5.44 -26.22 -10.60
N LYS A 80 5.65 -26.48 -9.29
CA LYS A 80 4.90 -27.46 -8.50
C LYS A 80 3.71 -26.82 -7.75
N ALA A 81 3.50 -25.52 -7.91
CA ALA A 81 2.33 -24.87 -7.32
C ALA A 81 1.04 -25.40 -7.96
N ARG A 82 -0.06 -25.36 -7.20
CA ARG A 82 -1.36 -25.83 -7.67
C ARG A 82 -2.49 -24.91 -7.25
N LEU A 83 -3.55 -24.89 -8.05
CA LEU A 83 -4.83 -24.30 -7.66
C LEU A 83 -5.44 -25.13 -6.51
N PHE A 84 -5.50 -24.55 -5.33
CA PHE A 84 -6.00 -25.20 -4.12
C PHE A 84 -7.49 -25.01 -3.92
N ALA A 85 -7.97 -23.77 -4.10
CA ALA A 85 -9.37 -23.42 -3.96
C ALA A 85 -9.74 -22.28 -4.90
N GLN A 86 -11.03 -22.16 -5.20
CA GLN A 86 -11.59 -21.04 -5.95
C GLN A 86 -13.05 -20.85 -5.56
N GLY A 87 -13.61 -19.67 -5.84
CA GLY A 87 -15.04 -19.46 -5.64
C GLY A 87 -15.50 -18.03 -5.82
N GLU A 88 -16.82 -17.87 -5.81
CA GLU A 88 -17.49 -16.59 -5.88
C GLU A 88 -17.54 -15.90 -4.51
N ARG A 89 -17.53 -14.57 -4.54
CA ARG A 89 -17.73 -13.70 -3.38
C ARG A 89 -18.80 -12.66 -3.68
N PRO A 90 -19.46 -12.13 -2.65
CA PRO A 90 -20.41 -11.03 -2.81
C PRO A 90 -19.83 -9.88 -3.63
N GLY A 91 -20.67 -9.27 -4.48
CA GLY A 91 -20.28 -8.12 -5.30
C GLY A 91 -19.51 -8.46 -6.57
N TYR A 92 -19.85 -9.58 -7.24
CA TYR A 92 -19.20 -10.03 -8.49
C TYR A 92 -17.69 -10.23 -8.35
N GLN A 93 -17.26 -10.67 -7.17
CA GLN A 93 -15.87 -10.99 -6.89
C GLN A 93 -15.63 -12.48 -7.06
N TYR A 94 -14.42 -12.84 -7.43
CA TYR A 94 -13.96 -14.22 -7.53
C TYR A 94 -12.61 -14.33 -6.87
N PHE A 95 -12.39 -15.42 -6.14
CA PHE A 95 -11.10 -15.70 -5.51
C PHE A 95 -10.50 -16.99 -6.04
N LEU A 96 -9.18 -17.05 -5.99
CA LEU A 96 -8.36 -18.23 -6.21
C LEU A 96 -7.35 -18.32 -5.08
N THR A 97 -7.08 -19.53 -4.60
CA THR A 97 -6.00 -19.81 -3.66
C THR A 97 -5.00 -20.72 -4.34
N ILE A 98 -3.76 -20.27 -4.44
CA ILE A 98 -2.65 -21.05 -4.98
C ILE A 98 -1.84 -21.61 -3.81
N GLU A 99 -1.55 -22.91 -3.84
CA GLU A 99 -0.69 -23.58 -2.87
C GLU A 99 0.66 -23.91 -3.50
N PHE A 100 1.72 -23.50 -2.82
CA PHE A 100 3.11 -23.77 -3.14
C PHE A 100 3.64 -24.91 -2.25
N PRO A 101 4.67 -25.64 -2.70
CA PRO A 101 5.30 -26.68 -1.88
C PRO A 101 6.04 -26.11 -0.67
N GLU A 102 6.52 -24.87 -0.77
CA GLU A 102 7.25 -24.17 0.28
C GLU A 102 6.57 -22.83 0.64
N ALA A 103 7.03 -22.22 1.73
CA ALA A 103 6.56 -20.90 2.13
C ALA A 103 6.92 -19.85 1.06
N ILE A 104 5.93 -19.06 0.66
CA ILE A 104 6.09 -18.00 -0.33
C ILE A 104 6.41 -16.66 0.37
N GLN A 105 7.33 -15.88 -0.19
CA GLN A 105 7.77 -14.60 0.35
C GLN A 105 7.88 -13.57 -0.77
N GLY A 106 7.20 -12.44 -0.63
CA GLY A 106 7.24 -11.38 -1.63
C GLY A 106 5.91 -10.66 -1.75
N SER A 107 5.82 -9.83 -2.77
CA SER A 107 4.58 -9.17 -3.19
C SER A 107 4.23 -9.68 -4.57
N TYR A 108 2.97 -10.04 -4.76
CA TYR A 108 2.51 -10.69 -5.99
C TYR A 108 1.23 -10.05 -6.48
N TYR A 109 1.05 -10.09 -7.79
CA TYR A 109 -0.21 -9.74 -8.42
C TYR A 109 -0.52 -10.78 -9.50
N ALA A 110 -1.78 -10.91 -9.86
CA ALA A 110 -2.18 -11.83 -10.92
C ALA A 110 -2.99 -11.11 -12.00
N GLN A 111 -2.99 -11.72 -13.18
CA GLN A 111 -3.86 -11.36 -14.28
C GLN A 111 -4.70 -12.57 -14.66
N VAL A 112 -5.96 -12.32 -14.98
CA VAL A 112 -6.89 -13.34 -15.46
C VAL A 112 -7.36 -12.99 -16.87
N ASP A 113 -7.19 -13.92 -17.80
CA ASP A 113 -7.56 -13.82 -19.22
C ASP A 113 -7.04 -12.51 -19.85
N GLN A 114 -7.92 -11.67 -20.40
CA GLN A 114 -7.64 -10.37 -21.04
C GLN A 114 -7.11 -9.30 -20.05
N ASN A 115 -6.05 -9.59 -19.31
CA ASN A 115 -5.39 -8.70 -18.35
C ASN A 115 -6.30 -8.18 -17.23
N LYS A 116 -7.26 -8.99 -16.75
CA LYS A 116 -8.08 -8.59 -15.60
C LYS A 116 -7.24 -8.68 -14.33
N PRO A 117 -7.00 -7.58 -13.60
CA PRO A 117 -6.09 -7.58 -12.47
C PRO A 117 -6.70 -8.25 -11.25
N TYR A 118 -5.90 -9.04 -10.56
CA TYR A 118 -6.21 -9.70 -9.30
C TYR A 118 -5.16 -9.29 -8.26
N GLN A 119 -5.62 -8.94 -7.07
CA GLN A 119 -4.74 -8.66 -5.93
C GLN A 119 -4.43 -9.96 -5.22
N CYS A 120 -3.17 -10.20 -4.89
CA CYS A 120 -2.72 -11.42 -4.22
C CYS A 120 -2.04 -11.10 -2.90
N SER A 121 -2.29 -11.93 -1.88
CA SER A 121 -1.66 -11.78 -0.57
C SER A 121 -1.42 -13.14 0.09
N PRO A 122 -0.26 -13.35 0.71
CA PRO A 122 0.00 -14.56 1.48
C PRO A 122 -0.99 -14.69 2.65
N ILE A 123 -1.44 -15.92 2.93
CA ILE A 123 -2.32 -16.19 4.06
C ILE A 123 -1.47 -16.36 5.32
N SER A 124 -1.77 -15.62 6.40
CA SER A 124 -0.88 -15.48 7.56
C SER A 124 -0.57 -16.79 8.31
N ASP A 125 -1.56 -17.69 8.41
CA ASP A 125 -1.44 -18.99 9.08
C ASP A 125 -0.97 -20.10 8.12
N GLN A 126 -1.00 -19.85 6.81
CA GLN A 126 -0.67 -20.80 5.75
C GLN A 126 0.34 -20.15 4.79
N LYS A 127 1.59 -20.05 5.25
CA LYS A 127 2.66 -19.34 4.53
C LYS A 127 2.98 -19.89 3.15
N ASN A 128 2.54 -21.10 2.82
CA ASN A 128 2.66 -21.70 1.50
C ASN A 128 1.45 -21.45 0.60
N ARG A 129 0.52 -20.56 0.99
CA ARG A 129 -0.69 -20.25 0.22
C ARG A 129 -0.82 -18.78 -0.06
N LEU A 130 -1.22 -18.50 -1.29
CA LEU A 130 -1.46 -17.17 -1.80
C LEU A 130 -2.95 -17.02 -2.14
N TYR A 131 -3.60 -16.06 -1.49
CA TYR A 131 -4.99 -15.74 -1.76
C TYR A 131 -5.06 -14.59 -2.76
N CYS A 132 -5.65 -14.86 -3.93
CA CYS A 132 -5.84 -13.89 -4.99
C CYS A 132 -7.32 -13.60 -5.20
N TYR A 133 -7.69 -12.34 -5.37
CA TYR A 133 -9.09 -11.95 -5.60
C TYR A 133 -9.22 -10.78 -6.57
N GLY A 134 -10.33 -10.76 -7.29
CA GLY A 134 -10.63 -9.77 -8.32
C GLY A 134 -12.07 -9.86 -8.77
N ARG A 135 -12.42 -9.14 -9.84
CA ARG A 135 -13.75 -9.22 -10.45
C ARG A 135 -13.88 -10.52 -11.23
N ILE A 136 -15.03 -11.17 -11.12
CA ILE A 136 -15.31 -12.41 -11.87
C ILE A 136 -15.04 -12.21 -13.37
N PRO A 137 -14.26 -13.11 -14.02
CA PRO A 137 -13.83 -12.88 -15.39
C PRO A 137 -14.92 -13.22 -16.42
N GLY A 138 -15.92 -14.00 -16.01
CA GLY A 138 -17.09 -14.44 -16.76
C GLY A 138 -17.59 -15.79 -16.21
N TYR A 139 -18.56 -16.39 -16.88
CA TYR A 139 -19.16 -17.67 -16.49
C TYR A 139 -19.08 -18.69 -17.64
N ASP A 140 -19.19 -19.97 -17.29
CA ASP A 140 -19.34 -21.12 -18.19
C ASP A 140 -18.21 -21.27 -19.21
N LYS A 141 -16.97 -20.94 -18.82
CA LYS A 141 -15.77 -21.16 -19.63
C LYS A 141 -14.51 -21.28 -18.78
N TYR A 142 -13.45 -21.74 -19.44
CA TYR A 142 -12.10 -21.74 -18.87
C TYR A 142 -11.45 -20.36 -19.00
N PHE A 143 -10.67 -19.99 -18.00
CA PHE A 143 -9.88 -18.77 -17.93
C PHE A 143 -8.44 -19.11 -17.57
N THR A 144 -7.49 -18.37 -18.14
CA THR A 144 -6.09 -18.43 -17.75
C THR A 144 -5.86 -17.50 -16.56
N PHE A 145 -5.23 -18.03 -15.51
CA PHE A 145 -4.71 -17.28 -14.38
C PHE A 145 -3.19 -17.27 -14.49
N THR A 146 -2.58 -16.09 -14.49
CA THR A 146 -1.13 -15.91 -14.52
C THR A 146 -0.71 -15.05 -13.34
N LEU A 147 0.23 -15.55 -12.55
CA LEU A 147 0.76 -14.92 -11.36
C LEU A 147 2.14 -14.35 -11.64
N TYR A 148 2.37 -13.12 -11.18
CA TYR A 148 3.59 -12.36 -11.39
C TYR A 148 4.19 -11.92 -10.06
N ASP A 149 5.51 -11.88 -10.01
CA ASP A 149 6.23 -11.17 -8.95
C ASP A 149 6.13 -9.66 -9.18
N GLN A 150 5.72 -8.90 -8.16
CA GLN A 150 5.41 -7.48 -8.30
C GLN A 150 6.67 -6.61 -8.48
N GLN A 151 7.85 -7.08 -8.09
CA GLN A 151 9.09 -6.31 -8.20
C GLN A 151 9.74 -6.49 -9.56
N THR A 152 9.73 -7.73 -10.06
CA THR A 152 10.45 -8.13 -11.26
C THR A 152 9.57 -8.23 -12.50
N ASP A 153 8.25 -8.22 -12.32
CA ASP A 153 7.25 -8.44 -13.38
C ASP A 153 7.39 -9.81 -14.08
N LEU A 154 8.08 -10.75 -13.41
CA LEU A 154 8.31 -12.08 -13.93
C LEU A 154 7.11 -12.98 -13.67
N GLU A 155 6.67 -13.70 -14.69
CA GLU A 155 5.69 -14.77 -14.55
C GLU A 155 6.27 -15.90 -13.69
N ILE A 156 5.59 -16.21 -12.58
CA ILE A 156 6.01 -17.25 -11.64
C ILE A 156 5.15 -18.51 -11.71
N TYR A 157 3.89 -18.38 -12.13
CA TYR A 157 2.94 -19.49 -12.17
C TYR A 157 1.79 -19.18 -13.14
N SER A 158 1.34 -20.19 -13.88
CA SER A 158 0.21 -20.06 -14.81
C SER A 158 -0.62 -21.34 -14.81
N THR A 159 -1.95 -21.19 -14.81
CA THR A 159 -2.89 -22.31 -14.82
C THR A 159 -4.22 -21.94 -15.47
N GLN A 160 -5.05 -22.93 -15.77
CA GLN A 160 -6.42 -22.73 -16.22
C GLN A 160 -7.42 -23.13 -15.15
N PHE A 161 -8.52 -22.39 -15.08
CA PHE A 161 -9.63 -22.70 -14.17
C PHE A 161 -10.98 -22.44 -14.82
N PHE A 162 -11.99 -23.18 -14.39
CA PHE A 162 -13.36 -23.06 -14.91
C PHE A 162 -14.26 -22.36 -13.90
N VAL A 163 -15.04 -21.38 -14.37
CA VAL A 163 -16.05 -20.69 -13.53
C VAL A 163 -17.44 -21.21 -13.91
N PRO A 164 -18.11 -22.00 -13.05
CA PRO A 164 -19.44 -22.53 -13.38
C PRO A 164 -20.49 -21.41 -13.36
N LEU A 165 -21.53 -21.57 -14.18
CA LEU A 165 -22.72 -20.72 -14.07
C LEU A 165 -23.51 -21.12 -12.82
N THR A 166 -23.52 -20.25 -11.81
CA THR A 166 -24.34 -20.45 -10.60
C THR A 166 -25.76 -19.97 -10.87
N ILE A 167 -26.69 -20.90 -11.05
CA ILE A 167 -28.13 -20.60 -11.10
C ILE A 167 -28.64 -20.63 -9.67
N ALA A 168 -28.96 -19.47 -9.11
CA ALA A 168 -29.64 -19.42 -7.81
C ALA A 168 -31.02 -20.08 -7.98
N VAL A 169 -31.18 -21.24 -7.37
CA VAL A 169 -32.51 -21.83 -7.18
C VAL A 169 -33.09 -21.14 -5.95
N GLU A 170 -34.01 -20.20 -6.15
CA GLU A 170 -34.84 -19.67 -5.07
C GLU A 170 -35.80 -20.79 -4.65
N ASP A 171 -35.49 -21.42 -3.50
CA ASP A 171 -36.41 -22.31 -2.78
C ASP A 171 -37.46 -21.51 -1.98
#